data_AF-A0A844X974-F1
#
_entry.id   AF-A0A844X974-F1
#
_cell.length_a   1.000
_cell.length_b   1.000
_cell.length_c   1.000
_cell.angle_alpha   90.00
_cell.angle_beta   90.00
_cell.angle_gamma   90.00
#
_symmetry.space_group_name_H-M   'P 1'
#
loop_
_entity.id
_entity.type
_entity.pdbx_description
1 polymer ?
#
loop_
_entity_poly.entity_id
_entity_poly.type
_entity_poly.pdbx_seq_one_letter_code
_entity_poly.pdbx_strand_id
1 'polypeptide(L)'
;MISINQIYIYPVKSTQGISLTKANAVDGGFENDRILMITEPDGTFITARQYPELLKVETAIIKNDIHVTLPSGEKIIINLDDFSNNAEPTEVFGNRFTSYIAPIKVNQFISQFLQKDVQLRWLGHQLSRRTKRYQKIPVSFADGYPYLLINKSSFDYLQHLCPEKLDIRQFRANIIIQGTLPFAEDGWKTIKIGEVIFDIVKPCTRCILTTMNVNTGKPLNNNEPLKTLGYFRTDEQGQIDFGVNMIARDHGKISVDDKIEVLARQPAKNYIKAFPPEEKSEEQCYSIIFEEKTIKGNNKQTILEQLEQNKITLPYSCRTGICGRCLVVLKKGKVNPLTQSAIKRNNQILACSCVPKSDIVIQLKK
;
A
#
# COMPACT_ATOMS: atom_id res chain seq x y z
N MET A 1 -27.61 -8.81 -7.09
CA MET A 1 -27.86 -7.42 -6.63
C MET A 1 -26.54 -6.89 -6.10
N ILE A 2 -26.14 -5.67 -6.47
CA ILE A 2 -24.88 -5.07 -6.03
C ILE A 2 -25.10 -4.41 -4.66
N SER A 3 -24.25 -4.71 -3.67
CA SER A 3 -24.35 -4.13 -2.33
C SER A 3 -22.98 -3.93 -1.68
N ILE A 4 -22.93 -3.14 -0.61
CA ILE A 4 -21.75 -3.05 0.25
C ILE A 4 -21.56 -4.36 1.02
N ASN A 5 -20.36 -4.92 0.94
CA ASN A 5 -19.92 -6.08 1.71
C ASN A 5 -19.18 -5.66 2.99
N GLN A 6 -18.27 -4.68 2.92
CA GLN A 6 -17.51 -4.19 4.07
C GLN A 6 -17.22 -2.70 3.96
N ILE A 7 -17.11 -2.04 5.12
CA ILE A 7 -16.69 -0.65 5.26
C ILE A 7 -15.46 -0.58 6.16
N TYR A 8 -14.48 0.22 5.78
CA TYR A 8 -13.28 0.47 6.58
C TYR A 8 -12.94 1.96 6.66
N ILE A 9 -12.43 2.35 7.83
CA ILE A 9 -11.71 3.60 8.04
C ILE A 9 -10.32 3.33 8.62
N TYR A 10 -9.41 4.28 8.47
CA TYR A 10 -8.04 4.20 8.96
C TYR A 10 -7.67 5.53 9.61
N PRO A 11 -8.01 5.74 10.90
CA PRO A 11 -7.95 7.07 11.52
C PRO A 11 -6.58 7.71 11.49
N VAL A 12 -5.55 6.91 11.73
CA VAL A 12 -4.16 7.30 11.54
C VAL A 12 -3.67 6.75 10.21
N LYS A 13 -3.07 7.62 9.39
CA LYS A 13 -2.50 7.22 8.10
C LYS A 13 -1.48 6.10 8.31
N SER A 14 -1.61 5.04 7.52
CA SER A 14 -0.73 3.86 7.51
C SER A 14 -0.91 2.87 8.68
N THR A 15 -1.87 3.08 9.59
CA THR A 15 -2.18 2.09 10.64
C THR A 15 -3.22 1.07 10.20
N GLN A 16 -3.55 0.14 11.10
CA GLN A 16 -4.58 -0.88 10.88
C GLN A 16 -5.95 -0.23 10.61
N GLY A 17 -6.75 -0.89 9.77
CA GLY A 17 -8.11 -0.44 9.47
C GLY A 17 -9.11 -0.91 10.51
N ILE A 18 -10.09 -0.06 10.81
CA ILE A 18 -11.25 -0.37 11.63
C ILE A 18 -12.38 -0.80 10.69
N SER A 19 -12.91 -2.01 10.89
CA SER A 19 -14.12 -2.44 10.18
C SER A 19 -15.35 -1.81 10.82
N LEU A 20 -16.24 -1.28 9.99
CA LEU A 20 -17.49 -0.64 10.42
C LEU A 20 -18.69 -1.30 9.76
N THR A 21 -19.83 -1.24 10.43
CA THR A 21 -21.14 -1.58 9.85
C THR A 21 -21.82 -0.39 9.18
N LYS A 22 -21.41 0.83 9.52
CA LYS A 22 -21.91 2.10 8.99
C LYS A 22 -20.83 3.18 9.03
N ALA A 23 -20.85 4.09 8.07
CA ALA A 23 -19.97 5.26 8.05
C ALA A 23 -20.69 6.48 7.47
N ASN A 24 -20.32 7.67 7.94
CA ASN A 24 -20.80 8.92 7.39
C ASN A 24 -19.81 9.40 6.33
N ALA A 25 -20.26 9.51 5.07
CA ALA A 25 -19.56 10.22 4.02
C ALA A 25 -19.63 11.73 4.32
N VAL A 26 -18.46 12.35 4.44
CA VAL A 26 -18.30 13.79 4.71
C VAL A 26 -17.25 14.38 3.78
N ASP A 27 -16.95 15.66 3.97
CA ASP A 27 -15.84 16.32 3.31
C ASP A 27 -14.51 15.62 3.63
N GLY A 28 -13.76 15.27 2.58
CA GLY A 28 -12.43 14.71 2.72
C GLY A 28 -12.34 13.19 2.89
N GLY A 29 -13.46 12.49 3.08
CA GLY A 29 -13.52 11.03 3.19
C GLY A 29 -14.64 10.59 4.13
N PHE A 30 -14.61 9.34 4.56
CA PHE A 30 -15.45 8.96 5.70
C PHE A 30 -15.03 9.74 6.94
N GLU A 31 -16.01 10.02 7.81
CA GLU A 31 -15.75 10.58 9.13
C GLU A 31 -14.67 9.76 9.84
N ASN A 32 -13.67 10.47 10.38
CA ASN A 32 -12.47 9.91 11.00
C ASN A 32 -11.54 9.08 10.10
N ASP A 33 -11.65 9.13 8.77
CA ASP A 33 -10.75 8.39 7.88
C ASP A 33 -9.51 9.20 7.49
N ARG A 34 -8.33 8.74 7.95
CA ARG A 34 -7.02 9.39 7.78
C ARG A 34 -7.04 10.86 8.21
N ILE A 35 -7.68 11.14 9.33
CA ILE A 35 -7.68 12.48 9.94
C ILE A 35 -6.38 12.80 10.69
N LEU A 36 -5.60 11.76 11.00
CA LEU A 36 -4.30 11.84 11.65
C LEU A 36 -3.17 11.31 10.75
N MET A 37 -1.98 11.89 10.87
CA MET A 37 -0.78 11.44 10.15
C MET A 37 0.47 11.68 10.99
N ILE A 38 1.40 10.73 10.94
CA ILE A 38 2.72 10.87 11.56
C ILE A 38 3.65 11.58 10.58
N THR A 39 4.43 12.54 11.06
CA THR A 39 5.41 13.30 10.27
C THR A 39 6.74 13.40 10.99
N GLU A 40 7.78 13.74 10.24
CA GLU A 40 8.98 14.35 10.81
C GLU A 40 8.65 15.76 11.37
N PRO A 41 9.51 16.37 12.21
CA PRO A 41 9.24 17.69 12.79
C PRO A 41 9.05 18.81 11.75
N ASP A 42 9.62 18.66 10.56
CA ASP A 42 9.47 19.60 9.44
C ASP A 42 8.15 19.45 8.66
N GLY A 43 7.29 18.51 9.06
CA GLY A 43 6.01 18.23 8.40
C GLY A 43 6.08 17.22 7.25
N THR A 44 7.25 16.61 6.99
CA THR A 44 7.41 15.53 6.01
C THR A 44 6.66 14.27 6.47
N PHE A 45 5.74 13.78 5.66
CA PHE A 45 4.89 12.65 6.01
C PHE A 45 5.67 11.33 6.16
N ILE A 46 5.31 10.53 7.17
CA ILE A 46 5.81 9.18 7.38
C ILE A 46 4.72 8.17 7.02
N THR A 47 5.11 7.09 6.34
CA THR A 47 4.15 6.02 5.98
C THR A 47 4.68 4.62 6.27
N ALA A 48 3.78 3.64 6.22
CA ALA A 48 4.14 2.22 6.31
C ALA A 48 5.02 1.72 5.15
N ARG A 49 5.25 2.53 4.11
CA ARG A 49 6.30 2.23 3.10
C ARG A 49 7.70 2.32 3.69
N GLN A 50 7.89 3.20 4.67
CA GLN A 50 9.15 3.40 5.38
C GLN A 50 9.17 2.62 6.70
N TYR A 51 8.04 2.60 7.41
CA TYR A 51 7.91 1.94 8.71
C TYR A 51 6.73 0.95 8.72
N PRO A 52 6.89 -0.27 8.18
CA PRO A 52 5.81 -1.26 8.09
C PRO A 52 5.17 -1.64 9.42
N GLU A 53 5.89 -1.50 10.54
CA GLU A 53 5.36 -1.74 11.89
C GLU A 53 4.12 -0.88 12.21
N LEU A 54 3.93 0.26 11.52
CA LEU A 54 2.71 1.06 11.62
C LEU A 54 1.45 0.25 11.28
N LEU A 55 1.54 -0.73 10.36
CA LEU A 55 0.38 -1.55 9.98
C LEU A 55 -0.18 -2.38 11.12
N LYS A 56 0.62 -2.61 12.17
CA LYS A 56 0.25 -3.37 13.37
C LYS A 56 -0.27 -2.49 14.50
N VAL A 57 -0.26 -1.16 14.31
CA VAL A 57 -0.81 -0.22 15.29
C VAL A 57 -2.33 -0.25 15.16
N GLU A 58 -2.98 -0.59 16.27
CA GLU A 58 -4.43 -0.63 16.36
C GLU A 58 -4.98 0.72 16.82
N THR A 59 -6.14 1.08 16.29
CA THR A 59 -6.86 2.29 16.67
C THR A 59 -8.31 2.00 16.99
N ALA A 60 -8.84 2.65 18.01
CA ALA A 60 -10.27 2.71 18.29
C ALA A 60 -10.71 4.16 18.50
N ILE A 61 -11.97 4.46 18.21
CA ILE A 61 -12.54 5.80 18.34
C ILE A 61 -13.63 5.77 19.39
N ILE A 62 -13.51 6.63 20.40
CA ILE A 62 -14.53 6.81 21.43
C ILE A 62 -14.81 8.31 21.53
N LYS A 63 -15.94 8.75 20.96
CA LYS A 63 -16.29 10.18 20.87
C LYS A 63 -15.17 10.97 20.17
N ASN A 64 -14.52 11.89 20.90
CA ASN A 64 -13.42 12.73 20.40
C ASN A 64 -12.03 12.11 20.60
N ASP A 65 -11.96 10.94 21.24
CA ASP A 65 -10.70 10.30 21.60
C ASP A 65 -10.33 9.22 20.58
N ILE A 66 -9.07 9.27 20.13
CA ILE A 66 -8.43 8.21 19.35
C ILE A 66 -7.55 7.40 20.32
N HIS A 67 -7.99 6.18 20.59
CA HIS A 67 -7.24 5.21 21.39
C HIS A 67 -6.27 4.47 20.47
N VAL A 68 -4.97 4.59 20.74
CA VAL A 68 -3.92 3.91 19.99
C VAL A 68 -3.33 2.80 20.85
N THR A 69 -3.24 1.60 20.30
CA THR A 69 -2.57 0.46 20.94
C THR A 69 -1.40 0.02 20.05
N LEU A 70 -0.20 0.02 20.61
CA LEU A 70 1.01 -0.44 19.94
C LEU A 70 1.09 -1.98 19.96
N PRO A 71 1.89 -2.60 19.08
CA PRO A 71 2.10 -4.05 19.07
C PRO A 71 2.68 -4.60 20.38
N SER A 72 3.37 -3.77 21.18
CA SER A 72 3.87 -4.12 22.52
C SER A 72 2.76 -4.26 23.57
N GLY A 73 1.54 -3.78 23.26
CA GLY A 73 0.42 -3.68 24.20
C GLY A 73 0.32 -2.32 24.92
N GLU A 74 1.32 -1.45 24.75
CA GLU A 74 1.29 -0.08 25.27
C GLU A 74 0.19 0.75 24.60
N LYS A 75 -0.42 1.66 25.37
CA LYS A 75 -1.60 2.42 24.93
C LYS A 75 -1.45 3.90 25.21
N ILE A 76 -2.03 4.70 24.33
CA ILE A 76 -2.22 6.12 24.54
C ILE A 76 -3.62 6.55 24.06
N ILE A 77 -4.19 7.52 24.76
CA ILE A 77 -5.45 8.18 24.38
C ILE A 77 -5.07 9.55 23.83
N ILE A 78 -5.59 9.87 22.66
CA ILE A 78 -5.33 11.12 21.96
C ILE A 78 -6.66 11.85 21.83
N ASN A 79 -6.83 12.93 22.58
CA ASN A 79 -7.99 13.80 22.44
C ASN A 79 -7.72 14.81 21.32
N LEU A 80 -8.64 14.97 20.37
CA LEU A 80 -8.46 15.89 19.25
C LEU A 80 -8.45 17.37 19.67
N ASP A 81 -9.04 17.71 20.82
CA ASP A 81 -9.07 19.08 21.35
C ASP A 81 -7.73 19.50 21.99
N ASP A 82 -6.85 18.54 22.28
CA ASP A 82 -5.53 18.81 22.87
C ASP A 82 -4.47 19.19 21.82
N PHE A 83 -4.79 19.14 20.52
CA PHE A 83 -3.88 19.56 19.47
C PHE A 83 -3.58 21.06 19.54
N SER A 84 -2.44 21.47 19.01
CA SER A 84 -2.06 22.88 18.96
C SER A 84 -3.12 23.72 18.27
N ASN A 85 -3.28 24.98 18.67
CA ASN A 85 -4.18 25.92 18.00
C ASN A 85 -3.57 26.53 16.72
N ASN A 86 -2.25 26.45 16.57
CA ASN A 86 -1.54 26.98 15.41
C ASN A 86 -1.52 25.96 14.28
N ALA A 87 -1.89 26.41 13.09
CA ALA A 87 -1.84 25.61 11.88
C ALA A 87 -0.42 25.61 11.31
N GLU A 88 0.19 24.44 11.24
CA GLU A 88 1.58 24.23 10.84
C GLU A 88 1.66 23.56 9.46
N PRO A 89 2.62 23.95 8.60
CA PRO A 89 2.75 23.43 7.25
C PRO A 89 3.09 21.93 7.25
N THR A 90 2.58 21.21 6.26
CA THR A 90 2.88 19.81 5.97
C THR A 90 2.60 19.52 4.49
N GLU A 91 2.99 18.34 4.02
CA GLU A 91 2.65 17.90 2.67
C GLU A 91 2.36 16.41 2.56
N VAL A 92 1.65 16.05 1.49
CA VAL A 92 1.47 14.66 1.06
C VAL A 92 1.59 14.61 -0.48
N PHE A 93 2.64 13.94 -0.97
CA PHE A 93 2.98 13.83 -2.40
C PHE A 93 3.04 15.18 -3.13
N GLY A 94 3.71 16.18 -2.55
CA GLY A 94 3.85 17.53 -3.10
C GLY A 94 2.56 18.35 -3.11
N ASN A 95 1.52 17.92 -2.39
CA ASN A 95 0.36 18.74 -2.06
C ASN A 95 0.58 19.35 -0.67
N ARG A 96 0.79 20.67 -0.61
CA ARG A 96 1.09 21.42 0.61
C ARG A 96 -0.17 22.01 1.22
N PHE A 97 -0.30 21.89 2.53
CA PHE A 97 -1.45 22.34 3.31
C PHE A 97 -1.02 22.47 4.78
N THR A 98 -1.98 22.75 5.68
CA THR A 98 -1.71 22.93 7.11
C THR A 98 -2.38 21.87 7.97
N SER A 99 -1.84 21.69 9.18
CA SER A 99 -2.27 20.71 10.16
C SER A 99 -1.88 21.17 11.57
N TYR A 100 -2.45 20.55 12.59
CA TYR A 100 -2.19 20.86 13.99
C TYR A 100 -1.35 19.75 14.61
N ILE A 101 -0.46 20.08 15.54
CA ILE A 101 0.51 19.14 16.13
C ILE A 101 -0.02 18.64 17.47
N ALA A 102 0.12 17.34 17.72
CA ALA A 102 -0.30 16.73 18.99
C ALA A 102 0.56 17.18 20.18
N PRO A 103 0.07 17.05 21.42
CA PRO A 103 0.86 17.32 22.62
C PRO A 103 2.20 16.56 22.67
N ILE A 104 3.17 17.14 23.38
CA ILE A 104 4.52 16.56 23.53
C ILE A 104 4.50 15.11 24.01
N LYS A 105 3.60 14.75 24.94
CA LYS A 105 3.43 13.39 25.45
C LYS A 105 3.05 12.39 24.35
N VAL A 106 2.16 12.79 23.43
CA VAL A 106 1.76 11.94 22.29
C VAL A 106 2.92 11.77 21.33
N ASN A 107 3.62 12.85 21.01
CA ASN A 107 4.78 12.80 20.12
C ASN A 107 5.89 11.92 20.71
N GLN A 108 6.23 12.06 22.00
CA GLN A 108 7.21 11.22 22.68
C GLN A 108 6.83 9.74 22.65
N PHE A 109 5.56 9.40 22.90
CA PHE A 109 5.07 8.02 22.83
C PHE A 109 5.30 7.39 21.45
N ILE A 110 4.97 8.12 20.37
CA ILE A 110 5.15 7.62 19.01
C ILE A 110 6.63 7.63 18.60
N SER A 111 7.42 8.61 19.06
CA SER A 111 8.86 8.66 18.83
C SER A 111 9.59 7.47 19.46
N GLN A 112 9.18 7.05 20.66
CA GLN A 112 9.69 5.84 21.31
C GLN A 112 9.36 4.59 20.49
N PHE A 113 8.14 4.49 19.96
CA PHE A 113 7.76 3.37 19.10
C PHE A 113 8.58 3.30 17.80
N LEU A 114 8.76 4.43 17.11
CA LEU A 114 9.46 4.50 15.83
C LEU A 114 10.98 4.64 15.95
N GLN A 115 11.51 4.86 17.16
CA GLN A 115 12.92 5.16 17.43
C GLN A 115 13.43 6.33 16.57
N LYS A 116 12.59 7.36 16.42
CA LYS A 116 12.83 8.56 15.61
C LYS A 116 12.00 9.72 16.14
N ASP A 117 12.54 10.93 16.09
CA ASP A 117 11.78 12.13 16.40
C ASP A 117 10.67 12.34 15.37
N VAL A 118 9.42 12.28 15.84
CA VAL A 118 8.23 12.44 15.02
C VAL A 118 7.19 13.31 15.70
N GLN A 119 6.20 13.72 14.91
CA GLN A 119 5.01 14.42 15.36
C GLN A 119 3.77 13.70 14.85
N LEU A 120 2.74 13.60 15.67
CA LEU A 120 1.40 13.28 15.18
C LEU A 120 0.69 14.58 14.82
N ARG A 121 0.04 14.57 13.66
CA ARG A 121 -0.66 15.73 13.11
C ARG A 121 -2.11 15.44 12.83
N TRP A 122 -2.97 16.43 13.09
CA TRP A 122 -4.40 16.40 12.83
C TRP A 122 -4.78 17.46 11.79
N LEU A 123 -5.77 17.16 10.94
CA LEU A 123 -6.23 18.11 9.91
C LEU A 123 -7.01 19.30 10.47
N GLY A 124 -7.53 19.18 11.69
CA GLY A 124 -8.52 20.11 12.23
C GLY A 124 -9.93 19.87 11.68
N HIS A 125 -10.88 20.65 12.16
CA HIS A 125 -12.27 20.60 11.71
C HIS A 125 -12.48 21.13 10.29
N GLN A 126 -11.63 22.07 9.86
CA GLN A 126 -11.70 22.66 8.52
C GLN A 126 -10.51 22.21 7.68
N LEU A 127 -10.80 21.39 6.68
CA LEU A 127 -9.77 20.85 5.80
C LEU A 127 -9.19 21.96 4.92
N SER A 128 -7.87 22.18 4.98
CA SER A 128 -7.14 23.08 4.06
C SER A 128 -6.68 22.36 2.79
N ARG A 129 -6.54 21.04 2.83
CA ARG A 129 -6.05 20.23 1.70
C ARG A 129 -7.14 19.97 0.66
N ARG A 130 -6.78 20.02 -0.63
CA ARG A 130 -7.68 19.74 -1.76
C ARG A 130 -7.09 18.69 -2.69
N THR A 131 -7.92 17.96 -3.42
CA THR A 131 -7.40 17.02 -4.44
C THR A 131 -6.68 17.80 -5.55
N LYS A 132 -5.61 17.22 -6.13
CA LYS A 132 -4.84 17.91 -7.19
C LYS A 132 -5.68 18.18 -8.46
N ARG A 133 -6.55 17.24 -8.83
CA ARG A 133 -7.36 17.32 -10.07
C ARG A 133 -8.68 18.07 -9.86
N TYR A 134 -9.29 17.97 -8.69
CA TYR A 134 -10.55 18.65 -8.35
C TYR A 134 -10.29 19.59 -7.16
N GLN A 135 -9.81 20.79 -7.45
CA GLN A 135 -9.30 21.74 -6.45
C GLN A 135 -10.36 22.23 -5.44
N LYS A 136 -11.65 22.02 -5.71
CA LYS A 136 -12.74 22.32 -4.76
C LYS A 136 -13.03 21.18 -3.81
N ILE A 137 -12.56 19.96 -4.11
CA ILE A 137 -12.86 18.77 -3.33
C ILE A 137 -11.82 18.61 -2.21
N PRO A 138 -12.23 18.65 -0.93
CA PRO A 138 -11.35 18.38 0.18
C PRO A 138 -10.89 16.92 0.19
N VAL A 139 -9.72 16.66 0.76
CA VAL A 139 -9.18 15.32 0.97
C VAL A 139 -8.44 15.28 2.29
N SER A 140 -8.62 14.20 3.06
CA SER A 140 -7.91 13.99 4.32
C SER A 140 -6.41 13.72 4.11
N PHE A 141 -5.71 13.09 5.06
CA PHE A 141 -4.34 12.61 4.82
C PHE A 141 -4.29 11.38 3.87
N ALA A 142 -5.41 10.98 3.24
CA ALA A 142 -5.44 9.98 2.17
C ALA A 142 -4.45 10.31 1.01
N ASP A 143 -4.02 9.32 0.23
CA ASP A 143 -2.94 9.55 -0.75
C ASP A 143 -3.33 10.56 -1.85
N GLY A 144 -4.58 10.55 -2.32
CA GLY A 144 -5.02 11.50 -3.35
C GLY A 144 -6.52 11.73 -3.50
N TYR A 145 -7.37 10.81 -3.04
CA TYR A 145 -8.83 10.93 -3.12
C TYR A 145 -9.51 10.49 -1.82
N PRO A 146 -10.69 11.06 -1.51
CA PRO A 146 -11.43 10.79 -0.27
C PRO A 146 -11.85 9.34 -0.05
N TYR A 147 -12.20 8.61 -1.11
CA TYR A 147 -12.72 7.26 -1.03
C TYR A 147 -12.03 6.33 -2.03
N LEU A 148 -11.84 5.09 -1.62
CA LEU A 148 -11.41 3.98 -2.48
C LEU A 148 -12.44 2.85 -2.42
N LEU A 149 -12.95 2.44 -3.58
CA LEU A 149 -13.85 1.31 -3.74
C LEU A 149 -13.13 0.12 -4.38
N ILE A 150 -13.39 -1.08 -3.86
CA ILE A 150 -12.93 -2.35 -4.43
C ILE A 150 -14.12 -3.30 -4.51
N ASN A 151 -14.17 -4.06 -5.59
CA ASN A 151 -15.13 -5.14 -5.74
C ASN A 151 -14.52 -6.46 -5.25
N LYS A 152 -15.26 -7.15 -4.37
CA LYS A 152 -14.84 -8.43 -3.80
C LYS A 152 -14.56 -9.46 -4.89
N SER A 153 -15.35 -9.49 -5.97
CA SER A 153 -15.09 -10.43 -7.08
C SER A 153 -13.80 -10.12 -7.84
N SER A 154 -13.38 -8.86 -7.94
CA SER A 154 -12.06 -8.46 -8.47
C SER A 154 -10.93 -8.97 -7.56
N PHE A 155 -11.13 -8.92 -6.25
CA PHE A 155 -10.18 -9.43 -5.28
C PHE A 155 -10.11 -10.96 -5.31
N ASP A 156 -11.25 -11.64 -5.37
CA ASP A 156 -11.31 -13.10 -5.45
C ASP A 156 -10.63 -13.60 -6.74
N TYR A 157 -10.84 -12.90 -7.87
CA TYR A 157 -10.15 -13.18 -9.13
C TYR A 157 -8.63 -13.00 -9.00
N LEU A 158 -8.18 -11.91 -8.36
CA LEU A 158 -6.76 -11.70 -8.09
C LEU A 158 -6.17 -12.79 -7.18
N GLN A 159 -6.87 -13.14 -6.11
CA GLN A 159 -6.45 -14.19 -5.19
C GLN A 159 -6.31 -15.54 -5.90
N HIS A 160 -7.21 -15.87 -6.83
CA HIS A 160 -7.13 -17.12 -7.59
C HIS A 160 -5.86 -17.22 -8.45
N LEU A 161 -5.36 -16.08 -8.94
CA LEU A 161 -4.14 -16.02 -9.75
C LEU A 161 -2.86 -15.86 -8.91
N CYS A 162 -2.99 -15.40 -7.67
CA CYS A 162 -1.85 -15.07 -6.83
C CYS A 162 -1.38 -16.30 -6.03
N PRO A 163 -0.08 -16.66 -6.07
CA PRO A 163 0.44 -17.81 -5.33
C PRO A 163 0.44 -17.58 -3.81
N GLU A 164 0.47 -16.32 -3.38
CA GLU A 164 0.44 -15.94 -1.97
C GLU A 164 -1.01 -15.75 -1.50
N LYS A 165 -1.26 -16.07 -0.22
CA LYS A 165 -2.55 -15.75 0.41
C LYS A 165 -2.61 -14.24 0.65
N LEU A 166 -3.60 -13.60 0.02
CA LEU A 166 -3.86 -12.18 0.12
C LEU A 166 -4.90 -11.89 1.19
N ASP A 167 -4.83 -10.67 1.69
CA ASP A 167 -5.83 -10.04 2.54
C ASP A 167 -6.32 -8.76 1.83
N ILE A 168 -7.63 -8.63 1.65
CA ILE A 168 -8.21 -7.47 0.96
C ILE A 168 -7.85 -6.14 1.65
N ARG A 169 -7.56 -6.18 2.95
CA ARG A 169 -7.10 -5.01 3.75
C ARG A 169 -5.75 -4.47 3.27
N GLN A 170 -4.94 -5.26 2.56
CA GLN A 170 -3.71 -4.82 1.89
C GLN A 170 -3.97 -3.64 0.94
N PHE A 171 -5.15 -3.60 0.32
CA PHE A 171 -5.51 -2.56 -0.64
C PHE A 171 -6.07 -1.29 0.01
N ARG A 172 -6.34 -1.32 1.32
CA ARG A 172 -6.75 -0.17 2.14
C ARG A 172 -7.99 0.58 1.61
N ALA A 173 -8.91 -0.15 0.97
CA ALA A 173 -10.17 0.40 0.48
C ALA A 173 -11.08 0.81 1.63
N ASN A 174 -11.93 1.80 1.36
CA ASN A 174 -12.94 2.26 2.29
C ASN A 174 -14.25 1.47 2.12
N ILE A 175 -14.59 1.15 0.87
CA ILE A 175 -15.83 0.46 0.52
C ILE A 175 -15.46 -0.79 -0.27
N ILE A 176 -15.89 -1.94 0.24
CA ILE A 176 -15.78 -3.21 -0.48
C ILE A 176 -17.19 -3.65 -0.84
N ILE A 177 -17.40 -3.97 -2.12
CA ILE A 177 -18.72 -4.29 -2.65
C ILE A 177 -18.78 -5.74 -3.12
N GLN A 178 -19.99 -6.26 -3.32
CA GLN A 178 -20.22 -7.59 -3.86
C GLN A 178 -21.39 -7.62 -4.85
N GLY A 179 -21.62 -8.77 -5.48
CA GLY A 179 -22.80 -8.99 -6.33
C GLY A 179 -22.67 -8.45 -7.76
N THR A 180 -21.44 -8.25 -8.24
CA THR A 180 -21.11 -7.90 -9.62
C THR A 180 -19.90 -8.72 -10.11
N LEU A 181 -19.65 -8.74 -11.42
CA LEU A 181 -18.53 -9.44 -12.05
C LEU A 181 -17.17 -8.79 -11.68
N PRO A 182 -16.06 -9.56 -11.73
CA PRO A 182 -14.72 -9.00 -11.53
C PRO A 182 -14.45 -7.81 -12.45
N PHE A 183 -13.89 -6.75 -11.87
CA PHE A 183 -13.50 -5.50 -12.51
C PHE A 183 -14.63 -4.68 -13.13
N ALA A 184 -15.90 -5.01 -12.84
CA ALA A 184 -17.05 -4.24 -13.33
C ALA A 184 -17.01 -2.77 -12.90
N GLU A 185 -16.38 -2.46 -11.75
CA GLU A 185 -16.21 -1.12 -11.21
C GLU A 185 -15.38 -0.19 -12.11
N ASP A 186 -14.53 -0.74 -12.99
CA ASP A 186 -13.72 0.06 -13.91
C ASP A 186 -14.58 0.81 -14.95
N GLY A 187 -15.76 0.25 -15.27
CA GLY A 187 -16.70 0.83 -16.24
C GLY A 187 -17.76 1.74 -15.62
N TRP A 188 -17.67 2.04 -14.34
CA TRP A 188 -18.62 2.92 -13.65
C TRP A 188 -18.15 4.36 -13.67
N LYS A 189 -19.09 5.28 -13.86
CA LYS A 189 -18.83 6.73 -13.85
C LYS A 189 -19.44 7.38 -12.61
N THR A 190 -20.69 7.04 -12.31
CA THR A 190 -21.42 7.56 -11.14
C THR A 190 -22.24 6.44 -10.54
N ILE A 191 -22.21 6.31 -9.21
CA ILE A 191 -22.98 5.34 -8.44
C ILE A 191 -23.73 6.04 -7.31
N LYS A 192 -24.86 5.46 -6.89
CA LYS A 192 -25.59 5.84 -5.68
C LYS A 192 -25.51 4.68 -4.68
N ILE A 193 -25.19 5.01 -3.42
CA ILE A 193 -25.15 4.08 -2.29
C ILE A 193 -25.95 4.69 -1.15
N GLY A 194 -27.05 4.05 -0.75
CA GLY A 194 -28.03 4.71 0.13
C GLY A 194 -28.48 6.02 -0.52
N GLU A 195 -28.35 7.15 0.17
CA GLU A 195 -28.65 8.48 -0.40
C GLU A 195 -27.44 9.22 -0.96
N VAL A 196 -26.23 8.66 -0.85
CA VAL A 196 -25.00 9.35 -1.25
C VAL A 196 -24.63 9.00 -2.70
N ILE A 197 -24.41 10.03 -3.51
CA ILE A 197 -23.92 9.88 -4.89
C ILE A 197 -22.39 10.01 -4.89
N PHE A 198 -21.72 9.07 -5.56
CA PHE A 198 -20.28 9.07 -5.76
C PHE A 198 -19.92 9.13 -7.25
N ASP A 199 -18.93 9.95 -7.57
CA ASP A 199 -18.28 9.94 -8.89
C ASP A 199 -16.99 9.13 -8.84
N ILE A 200 -16.84 8.23 -9.81
CA ILE A 200 -15.64 7.42 -10.02
C ILE A 200 -14.66 8.26 -10.86
N VAL A 201 -13.54 8.66 -10.26
CA VAL A 201 -12.65 9.68 -10.85
C VAL A 201 -11.47 9.10 -11.62
N LYS A 202 -10.91 7.97 -11.16
CA LYS A 202 -9.84 7.23 -11.83
C LYS A 202 -9.57 5.87 -11.14
N PRO A 203 -9.00 4.89 -11.87
CA PRO A 203 -8.39 3.70 -11.27
C PRO A 203 -7.35 4.05 -10.20
N CYS A 204 -7.21 3.18 -9.21
CA CYS A 204 -6.27 3.35 -8.10
C CYS A 204 -4.96 2.62 -8.39
N THR A 205 -3.93 3.40 -8.70
CA THR A 205 -2.57 2.88 -8.89
C THR A 205 -2.02 2.35 -7.58
N ARG A 206 -1.53 1.11 -7.60
CA ARG A 206 -1.05 0.38 -6.43
C ARG A 206 0.44 0.58 -6.22
N CYS A 207 0.84 0.62 -4.96
CA CYS A 207 2.22 0.76 -4.55
C CYS A 207 2.63 -0.43 -3.67
N ILE A 208 3.91 -0.49 -3.30
CA ILE A 208 4.51 -1.56 -2.50
C ILE A 208 3.78 -1.84 -1.19
N LEU A 209 2.99 -0.90 -0.66
CA LEU A 209 2.22 -1.15 0.56
C LEU A 209 1.24 -2.32 0.42
N THR A 210 0.75 -2.61 -0.80
CA THR A 210 -0.10 -3.78 -1.03
C THR A 210 0.65 -5.10 -0.89
N THR A 211 1.99 -5.11 -0.88
CA THR A 211 2.79 -6.34 -0.74
C THR A 211 3.14 -6.64 0.71
N MET A 212 2.54 -5.93 1.67
CA MET A 212 2.81 -6.12 3.09
C MET A 212 1.69 -6.92 3.74
N ASN A 213 2.03 -7.95 4.50
CA ASN A 213 1.08 -8.65 5.34
C ASN A 213 0.60 -7.70 6.45
N VAL A 214 -0.70 -7.42 6.48
CA VAL A 214 -1.30 -6.43 7.38
C VAL A 214 -1.24 -6.81 8.86
N ASN A 215 -1.09 -8.10 9.19
CA ASN A 215 -1.03 -8.56 10.58
C ASN A 215 0.42 -8.64 11.09
N THR A 216 1.38 -8.98 10.22
CA THR A 216 2.78 -9.17 10.64
C THR A 216 3.69 -8.00 10.29
N GLY A 217 3.26 -7.08 9.43
CA GLY A 217 4.09 -5.98 8.93
C GLY A 217 5.24 -6.43 8.01
N LYS A 218 5.31 -7.72 7.65
CA LYS A 218 6.35 -8.28 6.79
C LYS A 218 5.92 -8.30 5.32
N PRO A 219 6.85 -8.16 4.36
CA PRO A 219 6.53 -8.30 2.95
C PRO A 219 6.10 -9.73 2.62
N LEU A 220 5.16 -9.88 1.69
CA LEU A 220 4.86 -11.13 1.01
C LEU A 220 5.99 -11.49 0.04
N ASN A 221 6.09 -12.77 -0.29
CA ASN A 221 7.12 -13.25 -1.21
C ASN A 221 6.92 -12.69 -2.62
N ASN A 222 7.99 -12.64 -3.40
CA ASN A 222 7.96 -12.36 -4.83
C ASN A 222 7.23 -11.07 -5.25
N ASN A 223 7.17 -10.07 -4.36
CA ASN A 223 6.49 -8.79 -4.60
C ASN A 223 4.99 -8.96 -4.92
N GLU A 224 4.35 -10.01 -4.39
CA GLU A 224 2.91 -10.21 -4.53
C GLU A 224 2.11 -9.24 -3.65
N PRO A 225 0.93 -8.76 -4.09
CA PRO A 225 0.22 -9.11 -5.33
C PRO A 225 0.60 -8.25 -6.54
N LEU A 226 1.58 -7.33 -6.43
CA LEU A 226 1.92 -6.43 -7.52
C LEU A 226 2.46 -7.17 -8.73
N LYS A 227 3.22 -8.26 -8.52
CA LYS A 227 3.67 -9.13 -9.61
C LYS A 227 2.48 -9.72 -10.38
N THR A 228 1.53 -10.35 -9.69
CA THR A 228 0.33 -10.92 -10.31
C THR A 228 -0.52 -9.85 -11.01
N LEU A 229 -0.79 -8.72 -10.35
CA LEU A 229 -1.51 -7.59 -10.96
C LEU A 229 -0.78 -7.06 -12.19
N GLY A 230 0.55 -7.03 -12.16
CA GLY A 230 1.41 -6.56 -13.24
C GLY A 230 1.15 -7.28 -14.58
N TYR A 231 0.62 -8.50 -14.56
CA TYR A 231 0.32 -9.26 -15.77
C TYR A 231 -0.94 -8.83 -16.51
N PHE A 232 -1.90 -8.20 -15.83
CA PHE A 232 -3.20 -7.91 -16.46
C PHE A 232 -3.83 -6.58 -16.05
N ARG A 233 -3.17 -5.83 -15.17
CA ARG A 233 -3.58 -4.52 -14.66
C ARG A 233 -2.54 -3.42 -14.88
N THR A 234 -1.55 -3.69 -15.72
CA THR A 234 -0.54 -2.71 -16.11
C THR A 234 -1.03 -1.91 -17.31
N ASP A 235 -0.97 -0.59 -17.23
CA ASP A 235 -1.26 0.29 -18.36
C ASP A 235 -0.03 0.51 -19.26
N GLU A 236 -0.20 1.26 -20.35
CA GLU A 236 0.88 1.59 -21.28
C GLU A 236 2.01 2.42 -20.64
N GLN A 237 1.75 3.06 -19.50
CA GLN A 237 2.73 3.82 -18.73
C GLN A 237 3.40 3.00 -17.62
N GLY A 238 3.09 1.70 -17.52
CA GLY A 238 3.65 0.80 -16.50
C GLY A 238 2.99 0.92 -15.12
N GLN A 239 1.87 1.63 -14.98
CA GLN A 239 1.13 1.74 -13.72
C GLN A 239 0.22 0.53 -13.52
N ILE A 240 0.30 -0.06 -12.32
CA ILE A 240 -0.49 -1.22 -11.93
C ILE A 240 -1.71 -0.75 -11.13
N ASP A 241 -2.92 -1.04 -11.61
CA ASP A 241 -4.16 -0.52 -10.99
C ASP A 241 -5.03 -1.60 -10.34
N PHE A 242 -5.60 -1.30 -9.16
CA PHE A 242 -6.61 -2.14 -8.52
C PHE A 242 -7.55 -1.32 -7.62
N GLY A 243 -8.86 -1.45 -7.87
CA GLY A 243 -9.88 -0.58 -7.27
C GLY A 243 -9.98 0.79 -7.94
N VAL A 244 -10.99 1.56 -7.55
CA VAL A 244 -11.30 2.87 -8.13
C VAL A 244 -11.41 3.95 -7.07
N ASN A 245 -10.81 5.11 -7.34
CA ASN A 245 -10.92 6.28 -6.48
C ASN A 245 -12.24 7.00 -6.73
N MET A 246 -12.85 7.53 -5.67
CA MET A 246 -14.13 8.23 -5.77
C MET A 246 -14.13 9.54 -4.97
N ILE A 247 -15.05 10.41 -5.35
CA ILE A 247 -15.46 11.61 -4.60
C ILE A 247 -16.96 11.51 -4.33
N ALA A 248 -17.41 11.93 -3.16
CA ALA A 248 -18.84 12.06 -2.86
C ALA A 248 -19.35 13.41 -3.35
N ARG A 249 -20.57 13.46 -3.89
CA ARG A 249 -21.27 14.71 -4.24
C ARG A 249 -21.97 15.31 -3.03
N ASP A 250 -22.45 14.43 -2.14
CA ASP A 250 -23.28 14.78 -1.00
C ASP A 250 -22.73 14.13 0.27
N HIS A 251 -23.15 14.63 1.43
CA HIS A 251 -22.88 13.99 2.72
C HIS A 251 -24.00 12.98 3.03
N GLY A 252 -23.68 11.95 3.80
CA GLY A 252 -24.71 11.03 4.24
C GLY A 252 -24.17 9.74 4.82
N LYS A 253 -25.06 8.99 5.46
CA LYS A 253 -24.71 7.71 6.05
C LYS A 253 -24.86 6.60 5.02
N ILE A 254 -23.88 5.71 4.99
CA ILE A 254 -23.98 4.44 4.28
C ILE A 254 -23.73 3.29 5.26
N SER A 255 -24.29 2.12 4.97
CA SER A 255 -24.20 0.92 5.79
C SER A 255 -23.80 -0.29 4.96
N VAL A 256 -23.25 -1.30 5.63
CA VAL A 256 -23.13 -2.64 5.04
C VAL A 256 -24.52 -3.11 4.58
N ASP A 257 -24.56 -3.85 3.47
CA ASP A 257 -25.77 -4.29 2.77
C ASP A 257 -26.57 -3.20 2.01
N ASP A 258 -26.18 -1.92 2.11
CA ASP A 258 -26.77 -0.89 1.26
C ASP A 258 -26.60 -1.26 -0.22
N LYS A 259 -27.70 -1.12 -0.97
CA LYS A 259 -27.73 -1.38 -2.41
C LYS A 259 -26.94 -0.31 -3.15
N ILE A 260 -26.31 -0.74 -4.25
CA ILE A 260 -25.55 0.13 -5.13
C ILE A 260 -26.26 0.21 -6.48
N GLU A 261 -26.61 1.42 -6.87
CA GLU A 261 -27.18 1.72 -8.18
C GLU A 261 -26.13 2.38 -9.07
N VAL A 262 -25.89 1.81 -10.26
CA VAL A 262 -24.99 2.41 -11.25
C VAL A 262 -25.77 3.40 -12.08
N LEU A 263 -25.62 4.69 -11.77
CA LEU A 263 -26.34 5.79 -12.42
C LEU A 263 -25.77 6.13 -13.81
N ALA A 264 -24.45 5.98 -13.97
CA ALA A 264 -23.78 6.24 -15.23
C ALA A 264 -22.55 5.34 -15.41
N ARG A 265 -22.26 4.99 -16.68
CA ARG A 265 -21.10 4.19 -17.07
C ARG A 265 -20.11 5.01 -17.90
N GLN A 266 -18.89 4.52 -17.98
CA GLN A 266 -17.81 5.04 -18.81
C GLN A 266 -17.00 3.89 -19.42
N PRO A 267 -16.23 4.14 -20.49
CA PRO A 267 -15.26 3.17 -20.97
C PRO A 267 -14.26 2.83 -19.85
N ALA A 268 -14.05 1.53 -19.62
CA ALA A 268 -13.01 1.08 -18.72
C ALA A 268 -11.62 1.38 -19.29
N LYS A 269 -10.63 1.58 -18.42
CA LYS A 269 -9.23 1.76 -18.84
C LYS A 269 -8.72 0.46 -19.47
N ASN A 270 -7.99 0.61 -20.57
CA ASN A 270 -7.33 -0.53 -21.22
C ASN A 270 -6.06 -0.91 -20.48
N TYR A 271 -5.83 -2.21 -20.35
CA TYR A 271 -4.64 -2.78 -19.70
C TYR A 271 -3.93 -3.74 -20.65
N ILE A 272 -2.61 -3.75 -20.56
CA ILE A 272 -1.77 -4.71 -21.28
C ILE A 272 -1.88 -6.05 -20.54
N LYS A 273 -2.40 -7.06 -21.23
CA LYS A 273 -2.44 -8.44 -20.73
C LYS A 273 -1.21 -9.18 -21.24
N ALA A 274 -0.27 -9.40 -20.35
CA ALA A 274 0.94 -10.17 -20.58
C ALA A 274 1.08 -11.21 -19.45
N PHE A 275 0.19 -12.20 -19.48
CA PHE A 275 0.33 -13.34 -18.58
C PHE A 275 1.61 -14.09 -18.92
N PRO A 276 2.42 -14.48 -17.92
CA PRO A 276 3.54 -15.37 -18.19
C PRO A 276 2.95 -16.65 -18.79
N PRO A 277 3.64 -17.29 -19.76
CA PRO A 277 3.31 -18.68 -20.09
C PRO A 277 3.33 -19.48 -18.78
N GLU A 278 2.42 -20.45 -18.62
CA GLU A 278 2.39 -21.31 -17.43
C GLU A 278 3.82 -21.79 -17.12
N GLU A 279 4.44 -21.19 -16.11
CA GLU A 279 5.75 -21.65 -15.66
C GLU A 279 5.50 -22.93 -14.87
N LYS A 280 5.44 -24.06 -15.59
CA LYS A 280 5.93 -25.33 -15.08
C LYS A 280 7.46 -25.23 -14.93
N SER A 281 7.97 -24.24 -14.19
CA SER A 281 9.36 -24.25 -13.77
C SER A 281 9.43 -25.21 -12.59
N GLU A 282 9.75 -26.48 -12.88
CA GLU A 282 10.20 -27.41 -11.85
C GLU A 282 11.30 -26.74 -11.03
N GLU A 283 11.32 -26.99 -9.72
CA GLU A 283 12.39 -26.49 -8.88
C GLU A 283 13.71 -27.11 -9.37
N GLN A 284 14.60 -26.28 -9.88
CA GLN A 284 15.89 -26.70 -10.39
C GLN A 284 16.96 -26.18 -9.44
N CYS A 285 17.82 -27.08 -8.97
CA CYS A 285 18.96 -26.72 -8.17
C CYS A 285 20.10 -26.21 -9.07
N TYR A 286 20.73 -25.14 -8.63
CA TYR A 286 21.92 -24.58 -9.26
C TYR A 286 22.98 -24.30 -8.21
N SER A 287 24.24 -24.31 -8.60
CA SER A 287 25.35 -23.85 -7.76
C SER A 287 25.48 -22.33 -7.85
N ILE A 288 25.64 -21.68 -6.70
CA ILE A 288 25.99 -20.27 -6.60
C ILE A 288 27.38 -20.19 -5.98
N ILE A 289 28.35 -19.70 -6.76
CA ILE A 289 29.71 -19.49 -6.30
C ILE A 289 29.89 -18.00 -6.00
N PHE A 290 30.15 -17.66 -4.74
CA PHE A 290 30.42 -16.29 -4.28
C PHE A 290 31.73 -16.27 -3.47
N GLU A 291 32.73 -15.53 -3.96
CA GLU A 291 34.01 -15.29 -3.27
C GLU A 291 34.60 -16.57 -2.65
N GLU A 292 34.80 -17.60 -3.49
CA GLU A 292 35.35 -18.94 -3.15
C GLU A 292 34.41 -19.90 -2.41
N LYS A 293 33.24 -19.43 -1.97
CA LYS A 293 32.21 -20.30 -1.37
C LYS A 293 31.21 -20.77 -2.42
N THR A 294 30.97 -22.07 -2.45
CA THR A 294 29.91 -22.68 -3.27
C THR A 294 28.72 -23.02 -2.39
N ILE A 295 27.55 -22.50 -2.72
CA ILE A 295 26.29 -22.88 -2.06
C ILE A 295 25.36 -23.55 -3.07
N LYS A 296 24.54 -24.48 -2.58
CA LYS A 296 23.46 -25.08 -3.36
C LYS A 296 22.24 -24.16 -3.31
N GLY A 297 21.90 -23.55 -4.45
CA GLY A 297 20.73 -22.71 -4.63
C GLY A 297 19.66 -23.37 -5.50
N ASN A 298 18.60 -22.61 -5.79
CA ASN A 298 17.45 -22.96 -6.60
C ASN A 298 17.02 -21.78 -7.48
N ASN A 299 16.05 -22.03 -8.35
CA ASN A 299 15.45 -21.04 -9.25
C ASN A 299 14.23 -20.30 -8.66
N LYS A 300 13.98 -20.42 -7.36
CA LYS A 300 12.77 -19.90 -6.68
C LYS A 300 13.07 -18.74 -5.73
N GLN A 301 14.24 -18.74 -5.08
CA GLN A 301 14.65 -17.71 -4.13
C GLN A 301 15.65 -16.74 -4.77
N THR A 302 15.67 -15.49 -4.29
CA THR A 302 16.66 -14.52 -4.75
C THR A 302 18.07 -14.95 -4.35
N ILE A 303 19.06 -14.48 -5.09
CA ILE A 303 20.47 -14.72 -4.77
C ILE A 303 20.77 -14.19 -3.35
N LEU A 304 20.22 -13.03 -2.96
CA LEU A 304 20.44 -12.48 -1.62
C LEU A 304 19.90 -13.40 -0.52
N GLU A 305 18.66 -13.86 -0.62
CA GLU A 305 18.05 -14.74 0.39
C GLU A 305 18.86 -16.04 0.56
N GLN A 306 19.33 -16.62 -0.54
CA GLN A 306 20.11 -17.85 -0.53
C GLN A 306 21.50 -17.67 0.07
N LEU A 307 22.15 -16.52 -0.15
CA LEU A 307 23.40 -16.16 0.51
C LEU A 307 23.19 -15.97 2.03
N GLU A 308 22.13 -15.27 2.44
CA GLU A 308 21.83 -15.04 3.86
C GLU A 308 21.53 -16.34 4.61
N GLN A 309 20.76 -17.26 4.02
CA GLN A 309 20.49 -18.59 4.59
C GLN A 309 21.76 -19.42 4.80
N ASN A 310 22.78 -19.21 3.96
CA ASN A 310 24.09 -19.83 4.08
C ASN A 310 25.11 -18.97 4.87
N LYS A 311 24.63 -17.97 5.63
CA LYS A 311 25.45 -17.07 6.47
C LYS A 311 26.51 -16.29 5.69
N ILE A 312 26.23 -15.97 4.43
CA ILE A 312 27.06 -15.12 3.58
C ILE A 312 26.43 -13.73 3.52
N THR A 313 27.14 -12.74 4.06
CA THR A 313 26.64 -11.37 4.17
C THR A 313 26.91 -10.60 2.89
N LEU A 314 25.86 -10.05 2.29
CA LEU A 314 25.94 -9.07 1.21
C LEU A 314 25.31 -7.75 1.69
N PRO A 315 25.85 -6.57 1.36
CA PRO A 315 25.20 -5.31 1.68
C PRO A 315 23.81 -5.22 1.02
N TYR A 316 22.76 -4.90 1.78
CA TYR A 316 21.43 -4.64 1.21
C TYR A 316 20.68 -3.57 1.99
N SER A 317 19.60 -3.05 1.42
CA SER A 317 18.67 -2.16 2.12
C SER A 317 17.23 -2.39 1.66
N CYS A 318 16.96 -2.32 0.35
CA CYS A 318 15.56 -2.34 -0.14
C CYS A 318 14.96 -3.73 -0.35
N ARG A 319 15.77 -4.76 -0.60
CA ARG A 319 15.34 -6.11 -1.06
C ARG A 319 14.43 -6.16 -2.31
N THR A 320 14.25 -5.05 -3.01
CA THR A 320 13.29 -4.90 -4.12
C THR A 320 13.95 -4.49 -5.44
N GLY A 321 15.29 -4.50 -5.51
CA GLY A 321 16.00 -4.16 -6.76
C GLY A 321 16.07 -2.66 -7.09
N ILE A 322 15.92 -1.78 -6.09
CA ILE A 322 15.88 -0.31 -6.30
C ILE A 322 17.12 0.39 -5.75
N CYS A 323 17.50 0.14 -4.49
CA CYS A 323 18.56 0.90 -3.81
C CYS A 323 19.99 0.65 -4.33
N GLY A 324 20.21 -0.39 -5.13
CA GLY A 324 21.53 -0.73 -5.66
C GLY A 324 22.54 -1.28 -4.66
N ARG A 325 22.19 -1.44 -3.37
CA ARG A 325 23.17 -1.85 -2.34
C ARG A 325 23.59 -3.32 -2.47
N CYS A 326 22.67 -4.18 -2.93
CA CYS A 326 22.88 -5.61 -3.18
C CYS A 326 23.58 -5.89 -4.54
N LEU A 327 24.30 -4.91 -5.08
CA LEU A 327 24.92 -5.00 -6.41
C LEU A 327 26.13 -5.93 -6.39
N VAL A 328 26.12 -6.89 -7.31
CA VAL A 328 27.21 -7.84 -7.54
C VAL A 328 27.53 -7.92 -9.03
N VAL A 329 28.72 -8.42 -9.35
CA VAL A 329 29.13 -8.70 -10.74
C VAL A 329 28.89 -10.18 -11.02
N LEU A 330 28.09 -10.48 -12.05
CA LEU A 330 27.88 -11.82 -12.58
C LEU A 330 29.03 -12.20 -13.53
N LYS A 331 29.91 -13.08 -13.08
CA LYS A 331 31.08 -13.56 -13.86
C LYS A 331 30.72 -14.68 -14.83
N LYS A 332 29.85 -15.59 -14.42
CA LYS A 332 29.42 -16.75 -15.22
C LYS A 332 27.96 -17.08 -14.91
N GLY A 333 27.28 -17.64 -15.90
CA GLY A 333 25.91 -18.13 -15.77
C GLY A 333 24.87 -17.12 -16.19
N LYS A 334 23.60 -17.48 -15.96
CA LYS A 334 22.43 -16.68 -16.31
C LYS A 334 21.53 -16.53 -15.07
N VAL A 335 20.85 -15.40 -14.99
CA VAL A 335 19.86 -15.11 -13.95
C VAL A 335 18.55 -14.66 -14.59
N ASN A 336 17.43 -14.91 -13.90
CA ASN A 336 16.14 -14.31 -14.22
C ASN A 336 15.90 -13.10 -13.30
N PRO A 337 15.68 -11.89 -13.84
CA PRO A 337 15.36 -10.73 -13.04
C PRO A 337 13.89 -10.73 -12.59
N LEU A 338 13.65 -10.41 -11.31
CA LEU A 338 12.30 -10.21 -10.76
C LEU A 338 11.74 -8.80 -11.03
N THR A 339 12.60 -7.85 -11.36
CA THR A 339 12.25 -6.46 -11.71
C THR A 339 13.08 -5.99 -12.90
N GLN A 340 12.55 -5.06 -13.70
CA GLN A 340 13.29 -4.51 -14.85
C GLN A 340 14.61 -3.83 -14.44
N SER A 341 14.68 -3.28 -13.22
CA SER A 341 15.87 -2.59 -12.71
C SER A 341 16.96 -3.54 -12.18
N ALA A 342 16.69 -4.84 -12.09
CA ALA A 342 17.59 -5.81 -11.46
C ALA A 342 18.86 -6.09 -12.27
N ILE A 343 18.80 -6.00 -13.61
CA ILE A 343 19.96 -6.13 -14.49
C ILE A 343 20.53 -4.72 -14.74
N LYS A 344 21.83 -4.56 -14.50
CA LYS A 344 22.60 -3.34 -14.75
C LYS A 344 23.60 -3.58 -15.88
N ARG A 345 24.25 -2.50 -16.33
CA ARG A 345 25.30 -2.58 -17.36
C ARG A 345 26.52 -3.36 -16.85
N ASN A 346 27.36 -3.85 -17.75
CA ASN A 346 28.63 -4.53 -17.45
C ASN A 346 28.48 -5.79 -16.57
N ASN A 347 27.49 -6.64 -16.88
CA ASN A 347 27.17 -7.87 -16.15
C ASN A 347 26.93 -7.65 -14.65
N GLN A 348 26.47 -6.46 -14.26
CA GLN A 348 26.11 -6.18 -12.88
C GLN A 348 24.65 -6.56 -12.66
N ILE A 349 24.36 -7.17 -11.51
CA ILE A 349 23.01 -7.58 -11.14
C ILE A 349 22.73 -7.21 -9.69
N LEU A 350 21.46 -7.02 -9.36
CA LEU A 350 20.99 -6.84 -7.99
C LEU A 350 20.63 -8.21 -7.42
N ALA A 351 21.46 -8.73 -6.50
CA ALA A 351 21.29 -10.05 -5.90
C ALA A 351 19.92 -10.21 -5.22
N CYS A 352 19.37 -9.10 -4.70
CA CYS A 352 18.07 -9.05 -4.06
C CYS A 352 16.88 -9.02 -5.01
N SER A 353 17.10 -9.07 -6.33
CA SER A 353 16.03 -9.06 -7.32
C SER A 353 16.36 -9.95 -8.53
N CYS A 354 17.25 -10.92 -8.36
CA CYS A 354 17.60 -11.92 -9.37
C CYS A 354 17.54 -13.32 -8.76
N VAL A 355 17.03 -14.28 -9.53
CA VAL A 355 17.10 -15.72 -9.22
C VAL A 355 18.01 -16.43 -10.23
N PRO A 356 18.77 -17.47 -9.85
CA PRO A 356 19.58 -18.23 -10.80
C PRO A 356 18.75 -18.91 -11.90
N LYS A 357 19.27 -18.95 -13.14
CA LYS A 357 18.74 -19.70 -14.29
C LYS A 357 19.71 -20.81 -14.76
N SER A 358 20.90 -20.82 -14.20
CA SER A 358 21.94 -21.82 -14.38
C SER A 358 22.85 -21.77 -13.16
N ASP A 359 23.90 -22.60 -13.12
CA ASP A 359 25.03 -22.36 -12.23
C ASP A 359 25.58 -20.95 -12.46
N ILE A 360 25.84 -20.22 -11.38
CA ILE A 360 26.32 -18.84 -11.43
C ILE A 360 27.59 -18.64 -10.61
N VAL A 361 28.44 -17.73 -11.09
CA VAL A 361 29.60 -17.22 -10.36
C VAL A 361 29.43 -15.72 -10.20
N ILE A 362 29.44 -15.23 -8.96
CA ILE A 362 29.22 -13.83 -8.60
C ILE A 362 30.32 -13.34 -7.66
N GLN A 363 30.58 -12.04 -7.69
CA GLN A 363 31.58 -11.40 -6.81
C GLN A 363 31.13 -10.00 -6.41
N LEU A 364 31.69 -9.45 -5.33
CA LEU A 364 31.50 -8.04 -5.02
C LEU A 364 32.01 -7.14 -6.15
N LYS A 365 31.33 -6.01 -6.31
CA LYS A 365 31.86 -4.91 -7.11
C LYS A 365 33.02 -4.31 -6.30
N LYS A 366 34.24 -4.47 -6.81
CA LYS A 366 35.42 -3.77 -6.30
C LYS A 366 35.28 -2.26 -6.48
#